data_AF-A0A523S2Q4-F1
#
_entry.id   AF-A0A523S2Q4-F1
#
_cell.length_a   1.000
_cell.length_b   1.000
_cell.length_c   1.000
_cell.angle_alpha   90.00
_cell.angle_beta   90.00
_cell.angle_gamma   90.00
#
_symmetry.space_group_name_H-M   'P 1'
#
loop_
_entity.id
_entity.type
_entity.pdbx_description
1 polymer ?
#
loop_
_entity_poly.entity_id
_entity_poly.type
_entity_poly.pdbx_seq_one_letter_code
_entity_poly.pdbx_strand_id
1 'polypeptide(L)'
;MAEYRMLTVTQLAAILHKSKQIVRRRVNDLEKEGLVEVTGREFGRGRGRPENSLGLTEPGVDILKNRGLLGPDVPYADVCADCLFCGDHQLLLNWFRIHLNQVEKAFPRVSVQVFAHNSPFMPKNQNGQILIADYSPVPGTGMQGVKFTPDAVFGISDQRQLELPVLFESR
;
A
#
# COMPACT_ATOMS: atom_id res chain seq x y z
N MET A 1 -6.89 -5.39 -1.59
CA MET A 1 -6.05 -5.19 -2.79
C MET A 1 -5.92 -3.72 -3.12
N ALA A 2 -7.02 -2.95 -3.16
CA ALA A 2 -6.98 -1.52 -3.47
C ALA A 2 -5.94 -0.71 -2.67
N GLU A 3 -5.86 -0.92 -1.36
CA GLU A 3 -4.87 -0.31 -0.46
C GLU A 3 -3.38 -0.57 -0.86
N TYR A 4 -3.11 -1.70 -1.49
CA TYR A 4 -1.75 -2.20 -1.75
C TYR A 4 -1.35 -2.10 -3.23
N ARG A 5 -2.32 -1.82 -4.13
CA ARG A 5 -2.23 -1.75 -5.60
C ARG A 5 -1.84 -3.07 -6.28
N MET A 6 -0.73 -3.66 -5.87
CA MET A 6 -0.20 -4.92 -6.37
C MET A 6 0.19 -5.85 -5.22
N LEU A 7 -0.18 -7.13 -5.26
CA LEU A 7 0.19 -8.10 -4.24
C LEU A 7 0.64 -9.41 -4.87
N THR A 8 1.37 -10.25 -4.13
CA THR A 8 1.49 -11.67 -4.49
C THR A 8 0.46 -12.52 -3.75
N VAL A 9 0.26 -13.76 -4.19
CA VAL A 9 -0.52 -14.77 -3.46
C VAL A 9 -0.03 -14.92 -2.01
N THR A 10 1.28 -14.89 -1.80
CA THR A 10 1.86 -15.05 -0.46
C THR A 10 1.54 -13.86 0.44
N GLN A 11 1.63 -12.65 -0.08
CA GLN A 11 1.24 -11.45 0.65
C GLN A 11 -0.26 -11.43 0.98
N LEU A 12 -1.10 -11.78 0.00
CA LEU A 12 -2.55 -11.86 0.20
C LEU A 12 -2.92 -12.94 1.23
N ALA A 13 -2.23 -14.08 1.23
CA ALA A 13 -2.37 -15.12 2.25
C ALA A 13 -1.99 -14.62 3.66
N ALA A 14 -0.93 -13.83 3.78
CA ALA A 14 -0.53 -13.23 5.04
C ALA A 14 -1.54 -12.20 5.56
N ILE A 15 -2.12 -11.37 4.67
CA ILE A 15 -3.18 -10.41 5.02
C ILE A 15 -4.44 -11.14 5.51
N LEU A 16 -4.90 -12.13 4.76
CA LEU A 16 -6.17 -12.82 5.00
C LEU A 16 -6.07 -13.92 6.07
N HIS A 17 -4.87 -14.26 6.53
CA HIS A 17 -4.63 -15.39 7.43
C HIS A 17 -5.18 -16.71 6.88
N LYS A 18 -4.92 -16.96 5.59
CA LYS A 18 -5.39 -18.16 4.86
C LYS A 18 -4.23 -18.90 4.21
N SER A 19 -4.44 -20.17 3.88
CA SER A 19 -3.46 -20.93 3.12
C SER A 19 -3.33 -20.40 1.69
N LYS A 20 -2.12 -20.48 1.12
CA LYS A 20 -1.86 -20.06 -0.27
C LYS A 20 -2.75 -20.78 -1.28
N GLN A 21 -3.16 -22.03 -1.00
CA GLN A 21 -4.03 -22.81 -1.87
C GLN A 21 -5.45 -22.24 -1.94
N ILE A 22 -6.02 -21.84 -0.78
CA ILE A 22 -7.34 -21.20 -0.73
C ILE A 22 -7.29 -19.86 -1.47
N VAL A 23 -6.25 -19.06 -1.22
CA VAL A 23 -6.06 -17.78 -1.88
C VAL A 23 -5.94 -17.94 -3.40
N ARG A 24 -5.12 -18.88 -3.89
CA ARG A 24 -4.99 -19.17 -5.33
C ARG A 24 -6.32 -19.53 -5.97
N ARG A 25 -7.11 -20.42 -5.34
CA ARG A 25 -8.43 -20.79 -5.86
C ARG A 25 -9.30 -19.55 -6.04
N ARG A 26 -9.39 -18.70 -5.00
CA ARG A 26 -10.22 -17.49 -5.06
C ARG A 26 -9.71 -16.47 -6.07
N VAL A 27 -8.39 -16.29 -6.16
CA VAL A 27 -7.77 -15.40 -7.15
C VAL A 27 -8.08 -15.87 -8.57
N ASN A 28 -7.97 -17.17 -8.85
CA ASN A 28 -8.29 -17.72 -10.17
C ASN A 28 -9.78 -17.50 -10.53
N ASP A 29 -10.68 -17.57 -9.55
CA ASP A 29 -12.11 -17.27 -9.79
C ASP A 29 -12.29 -15.78 -10.14
N LEU A 30 -11.67 -14.88 -9.38
CA LEU A 30 -11.73 -13.43 -9.64
C LEU A 30 -11.05 -13.03 -10.96
N GLU A 31 -9.99 -13.72 -11.35
CA GLU A 31 -9.31 -13.55 -12.64
C GLU A 31 -10.23 -13.96 -13.80
N LYS A 32 -10.92 -15.10 -13.69
CA LYS A 32 -11.91 -15.54 -14.69
C LYS A 32 -13.09 -14.58 -14.81
N GLU A 33 -13.48 -13.94 -13.70
CA GLU A 33 -14.50 -12.88 -13.69
C GLU A 33 -13.97 -11.54 -14.24
N GLY A 34 -12.67 -11.42 -14.55
CA GLY A 34 -12.05 -10.21 -15.07
C GLY A 34 -11.88 -9.10 -14.03
N LEU A 35 -11.98 -9.42 -12.74
CA LEU A 35 -11.90 -8.45 -11.63
C LEU A 35 -10.48 -8.26 -11.08
N VAL A 36 -9.62 -9.24 -11.33
CA VAL A 36 -8.22 -9.26 -10.94
C VAL A 36 -7.39 -9.63 -12.14
N GLU A 37 -6.30 -8.93 -12.34
CA GLU A 37 -5.28 -9.30 -13.31
C GLU A 37 -4.13 -10.05 -12.63
N VAL A 38 -3.57 -11.02 -13.35
CA VAL A 38 -2.41 -11.80 -12.89
C VAL A 38 -1.27 -11.58 -13.86
N THR A 39 -0.29 -10.76 -13.47
CA THR A 39 0.89 -10.49 -14.28
C THR A 39 2.00 -11.45 -13.89
N GLY A 40 2.48 -12.24 -14.85
CA GLY A 40 3.66 -13.07 -14.66
C GLY A 40 4.90 -12.22 -14.45
N ARG A 41 5.74 -12.56 -13.47
CA ARG A 41 7.09 -11.97 -13.39
C ARG A 41 7.96 -12.55 -14.49
N GLU A 42 8.62 -11.69 -15.26
CA GLU A 42 9.62 -12.11 -16.23
C GLU A 42 10.70 -12.96 -15.54
N PHE A 43 11.04 -14.09 -16.18
CA PHE A 43 12.12 -14.97 -15.75
C PHE A 43 13.45 -14.20 -15.82
N GLY A 44 14.20 -14.08 -14.71
CA GLY A 44 15.59 -13.61 -14.84
C GLY A 44 16.33 -13.00 -13.64
N ARG A 45 15.74 -12.79 -12.45
CA ARG A 45 16.42 -12.00 -11.39
C ARG A 45 16.79 -12.74 -10.09
N GLY A 46 16.63 -14.05 -9.98
CA GLY A 46 17.13 -14.80 -8.82
C GLY A 46 16.82 -16.31 -8.82
N ARG A 47 17.46 -17.06 -7.89
CA ARG A 47 17.13 -18.47 -7.62
C ARG A 47 15.74 -18.57 -6.97
N GLY A 48 14.82 -19.28 -7.59
CA GLY A 48 13.47 -19.54 -7.08
C GLY A 48 12.39 -19.35 -8.14
N ARG A 49 11.21 -19.93 -7.93
CA ARG A 49 10.05 -19.72 -8.82
C ARG A 49 9.49 -18.31 -8.59
N PRO A 50 9.47 -17.44 -9.61
CA PRO A 50 8.82 -16.13 -9.47
C PRO A 50 7.35 -16.30 -9.05
N GLU A 51 6.89 -15.47 -8.11
CA GLU A 51 5.46 -15.37 -7.82
C GLU A 51 4.81 -14.38 -8.79
N ASN A 52 3.60 -14.70 -9.24
CA ASN A 52 2.80 -13.77 -10.04
C ASN A 52 2.37 -12.59 -9.17
N SER A 53 2.35 -11.42 -9.78
CA SER A 53 1.76 -10.22 -9.23
C SER A 53 0.26 -10.20 -9.52
N LEU A 54 -0.51 -9.65 -8.59
CA LEU A 54 -1.96 -9.57 -8.62
C LEU A 54 -2.36 -8.11 -8.52
N GLY A 55 -3.14 -7.63 -9.48
CA GLY A 55 -3.67 -6.26 -9.56
C GLY A 55 -5.20 -6.26 -9.62
N LEU A 56 -5.83 -5.13 -9.25
CA LEU A 56 -7.23 -4.92 -9.59
C LEU A 56 -7.31 -4.40 -11.03
N THR A 57 -8.29 -4.90 -11.79
CA THR A 57 -8.68 -4.33 -13.08
C THR A 57 -9.66 -3.17 -12.86
N GLU A 58 -9.90 -2.34 -13.88
CA GLU A 58 -10.92 -1.28 -13.80
C GLU A 58 -12.32 -1.81 -13.41
N PRO A 59 -12.85 -2.92 -13.99
CA PRO A 59 -14.10 -3.52 -13.52
C PRO A 59 -14.06 -3.93 -12.04
N GLY A 60 -12.91 -4.44 -11.56
CA GLY A 60 -12.72 -4.74 -10.15
C GLY A 60 -12.82 -3.50 -9.27
N VAL A 61 -12.24 -2.37 -9.72
CA VAL A 61 -12.34 -1.07 -9.04
C VAL A 61 -13.76 -0.53 -9.07
N ASP A 62 -14.47 -0.65 -10.18
CA ASP A 62 -15.87 -0.23 -10.30
C ASP A 62 -16.77 -0.95 -9.30
N ILE A 63 -16.57 -2.25 -9.08
CA ILE A 63 -17.30 -2.98 -8.03
C ILE A 63 -17.02 -2.41 -6.64
N LEU A 64 -15.77 -2.02 -6.34
CA LEU A 64 -15.43 -1.41 -5.05
C LEU A 64 -16.08 -0.03 -4.89
N LYS A 65 -16.08 0.79 -5.93
CA LYS A 65 -16.76 2.10 -5.95
C LYS A 65 -18.27 1.94 -5.76
N ASN A 66 -18.90 1.05 -6.52
CA ASN A 66 -20.34 0.80 -6.47
C ASN A 66 -20.82 0.25 -5.11
N ARG A 67 -19.93 -0.43 -4.38
CA ARG A 67 -20.19 -0.92 -3.01
C ARG A 67 -19.86 0.09 -1.91
N GLY A 68 -19.40 1.30 -2.26
CA GLY A 68 -18.98 2.32 -1.30
C GLY A 68 -17.72 1.96 -0.52
N LEU A 69 -16.92 1.00 -1.01
CA LEU A 69 -15.65 0.60 -0.40
C LEU A 69 -14.47 1.45 -0.91
N LEU A 70 -14.69 2.22 -1.96
CA LEU A 70 -13.74 3.15 -2.54
C LEU A 70 -14.49 4.43 -2.91
N GLY A 71 -13.85 5.59 -2.74
CA GLY A 71 -14.42 6.86 -3.19
C GLY A 71 -14.70 6.87 -4.70
N PRO A 72 -15.84 7.42 -5.16
CA PRO A 72 -16.16 7.44 -6.59
C PRO A 72 -15.13 8.23 -7.42
N ASP A 73 -14.50 9.22 -6.78
CA ASP A 73 -13.48 10.13 -7.30
C ASP A 73 -12.07 9.54 -7.32
N VAL A 74 -11.83 8.39 -6.68
CA VAL A 74 -10.50 7.76 -6.69
C VAL A 74 -10.13 7.34 -8.12
N PRO A 75 -9.02 7.84 -8.69
CA PRO A 75 -8.56 7.45 -10.02
C PRO A 75 -8.21 5.97 -10.11
N TYR A 76 -8.46 5.32 -11.25
CA TYR A 76 -8.04 3.93 -11.47
C TYR A 76 -6.52 3.77 -11.32
N ALA A 77 -5.72 4.75 -11.77
CA ALA A 77 -4.27 4.72 -11.67
C ALA A 77 -3.75 4.61 -10.22
N ASP A 78 -4.50 5.11 -9.23
CA ASP A 78 -4.13 5.04 -7.81
C ASP A 78 -4.39 3.65 -7.21
N VAL A 79 -5.08 2.76 -7.93
CA VAL A 79 -5.59 1.48 -7.43
C VAL A 79 -5.15 0.29 -8.29
N CYS A 80 -5.21 0.42 -9.61
CA CYS A 80 -4.79 -0.57 -10.59
C CYS A 80 -3.26 -0.71 -10.62
N ALA A 81 -2.78 -1.83 -11.15
CA ALA A 81 -1.35 -2.15 -11.19
C ALA A 81 -0.65 -1.65 -12.47
N ASP A 82 -1.43 -1.23 -13.48
CA ASP A 82 -1.00 -0.88 -14.85
C ASP A 82 -0.01 0.30 -14.98
N CYS A 83 0.26 1.04 -13.89
CA CYS A 83 1.11 2.23 -13.92
C CYS A 83 2.27 2.17 -12.91
N LEU A 84 2.68 0.98 -12.47
CA LEU A 84 3.74 0.84 -11.47
C LEU A 84 5.14 0.90 -12.10
N PHE A 85 5.81 2.04 -11.93
CA PHE A 85 7.20 2.25 -12.40
C PHE A 85 8.21 1.27 -11.78
N CYS A 86 7.92 0.74 -10.58
CA CYS A 86 8.77 -0.24 -9.90
C CYS A 86 7.95 -1.25 -9.09
N GLY A 87 7.46 -2.31 -9.74
CA GLY A 87 6.67 -3.36 -9.08
C GLY A 87 7.40 -4.04 -7.90
N ASP A 88 8.72 -4.20 -7.99
CA ASP A 88 9.53 -4.80 -6.92
C ASP A 88 9.55 -3.93 -5.65
N HIS A 89 9.71 -2.62 -5.82
CA HIS A 89 9.62 -1.66 -4.73
C HIS A 89 8.23 -1.67 -4.09
N GLN A 90 7.17 -1.70 -4.90
CA GLN A 90 5.79 -1.81 -4.41
C GLN A 90 5.58 -3.08 -3.57
N LEU A 91 6.04 -4.23 -4.07
CA LEU A 91 5.92 -5.50 -3.36
C LEU A 91 6.73 -5.47 -2.04
N LEU A 92 7.92 -4.88 -2.03
CA LEU A 92 8.71 -4.72 -0.81
C LEU A 92 7.97 -3.84 0.22
N LEU A 93 7.49 -2.67 -0.21
CA LEU A 93 6.72 -1.76 0.65
C LEU A 93 5.49 -2.45 1.23
N ASN A 94 4.79 -3.24 0.41
CA ASN A 94 3.64 -4.00 0.86
C ASN A 94 4.00 -5.04 1.92
N TRP A 95 5.17 -5.68 1.86
CA TRP A 95 5.62 -6.56 2.95
C TRP A 95 5.80 -5.81 4.26
N PHE A 96 6.45 -4.65 4.25
CA PHE A 96 6.59 -3.81 5.45
C PHE A 96 5.24 -3.50 6.07
N ARG A 97 4.29 -3.05 5.26
CA ARG A 97 2.92 -2.72 5.69
C ARG A 97 2.19 -3.93 6.28
N ILE A 98 2.28 -5.08 5.61
CA ILE A 98 1.66 -6.32 6.08
C ILE A 98 2.25 -6.71 7.44
N HIS A 99 3.57 -6.69 7.59
CA HIS A 99 4.23 -7.07 8.84
C HIS A 99 3.92 -6.10 9.98
N LEU A 100 3.91 -4.80 9.73
CA LEU A 100 3.50 -3.78 10.72
C LEU A 100 2.07 -4.05 11.23
N ASN A 101 1.14 -4.38 10.34
CA ASN A 101 -0.22 -4.79 10.73
C ASN A 101 -0.28 -6.11 11.52
N GLN A 102 0.72 -6.99 11.38
CA GLN A 102 0.81 -8.21 12.20
C GLN A 102 1.37 -7.94 13.60
N VAL A 103 2.18 -6.90 13.79
CA VAL A 103 2.72 -6.52 15.10
C VAL A 103 1.57 -6.21 16.06
N GLU A 104 0.58 -5.42 15.64
CA GLU A 104 -0.62 -5.12 16.43
C GLU A 104 -1.41 -6.38 16.82
N LYS A 105 -1.45 -7.40 15.94
CA LYS A 105 -2.10 -8.69 16.23
C LYS A 105 -1.33 -9.53 17.24
N ALA A 106 0.01 -9.53 17.16
CA ALA A 106 0.87 -10.28 18.07
C ALA A 106 0.99 -9.59 19.45
N PHE A 107 0.90 -8.26 19.48
CA PHE A 107 0.99 -7.45 20.68
C PHE A 107 -0.24 -6.54 20.77
N PRO A 108 -1.37 -7.01 21.31
CA PRO A 108 -2.64 -6.24 21.35
C PRO A 108 -2.57 -4.90 22.10
N ARG A 109 -1.47 -4.64 22.82
CA ARG A 109 -1.20 -3.37 23.52
C ARG A 109 -0.55 -2.31 22.65
N VAL A 110 -0.02 -2.70 21.49
CA VAL A 110 0.67 -1.83 20.57
C VAL A 110 -0.31 -1.41 19.48
N SER A 111 -0.44 -0.12 19.22
CA SER A 111 -1.14 0.38 18.04
C SER A 111 -0.12 0.78 16.98
N VAL A 112 -0.40 0.43 15.73
CA VAL A 112 0.45 0.77 14.59
C VAL A 112 -0.36 1.56 13.58
N GLN A 113 0.12 2.75 13.22
CA GLN A 113 -0.46 3.56 12.14
C GLN A 113 0.53 3.62 11.00
N VAL A 114 0.05 3.38 9.77
CA VAL A 114 0.90 3.38 8.57
C VAL A 114 0.26 4.26 7.50
N PHE A 115 1.03 5.20 7.00
CA PHE A 115 0.67 6.13 5.94
C PHE A 115 1.60 5.90 4.75
N ALA A 116 1.10 5.30 3.67
CA ALA A 116 1.86 5.09 2.44
C ALA A 116 1.46 6.11 1.36
N HIS A 117 2.43 6.81 0.76
CA HIS A 117 2.17 7.91 -0.19
C HIS A 117 1.31 7.50 -1.39
N ASN A 118 1.34 6.21 -1.74
CA ASN A 118 0.66 5.59 -2.85
C ASN A 118 -0.66 4.91 -2.44
N SER A 119 -1.13 5.09 -1.21
CA SER A 119 -2.44 4.58 -0.79
C SER A 119 -3.53 5.48 -1.36
N PRO A 120 -4.58 4.92 -1.99
CA PRO A 120 -5.74 5.69 -2.42
C PRO A 120 -6.55 6.25 -1.23
N PHE A 121 -6.25 5.80 -0.01
CA PHE A 121 -6.91 6.23 1.23
C PHE A 121 -6.05 7.22 2.03
N MET A 122 -4.91 7.67 1.49
CA MET A 122 -4.05 8.65 2.13
C MET A 122 -4.79 10.00 2.29
N PRO A 123 -4.92 10.53 3.52
CA PRO A 123 -5.51 11.84 3.73
C PRO A 123 -4.72 12.93 2.99
N LYS A 124 -5.46 13.78 2.27
CA LYS A 124 -4.92 14.99 1.65
C LYS A 124 -5.39 16.21 2.45
N ASN A 125 -4.52 17.21 2.58
CA ASN A 125 -4.91 18.48 3.18
C ASN A 125 -5.83 19.29 2.25
N GLN A 126 -6.30 20.46 2.69
CA GLN A 126 -7.20 21.32 1.89
C GLN A 126 -6.58 21.75 0.54
N ASN A 127 -5.26 21.74 0.43
CA ASN A 127 -4.53 22.07 -0.79
C ASN A 127 -4.26 20.83 -1.68
N GLY A 128 -4.84 19.67 -1.33
CA GLY A 128 -4.62 18.41 -2.04
C GLY A 128 -3.25 17.76 -1.81
N GLN A 129 -2.43 18.30 -0.89
CA GLN A 129 -1.11 17.78 -0.59
C GLN A 129 -1.21 16.60 0.38
N ILE A 130 -0.30 15.64 0.20
CA ILE A 130 -0.20 14.45 1.03
C ILE A 130 0.34 14.83 2.41
N LEU A 131 -0.28 14.31 3.47
CA LEU A 131 0.06 14.64 4.88
C LEU A 131 1.53 14.38 5.25
N ILE A 132 2.15 13.38 4.63
CA ILE A 132 3.54 12.97 4.93
C ILE A 132 4.59 13.68 4.06
N ALA A 133 4.19 14.64 3.23
CA ALA A 133 5.13 15.42 2.42
C ALA A 133 5.71 16.57 3.25
N ASP A 134 7.04 16.67 3.27
CA ASP A 134 7.77 17.75 3.92
C ASP A 134 8.33 18.72 2.87
N TYR A 135 8.43 20.01 3.24
CA TYR A 135 8.88 21.09 2.39
C TYR A 135 9.97 21.88 3.13
N SER A 136 11.22 21.67 2.75
CA SER A 136 12.34 22.44 3.32
C SER A 136 12.51 23.75 2.55
N PRO A 137 12.41 24.94 3.18
CA PRO A 137 12.67 26.20 2.48
C PRO A 137 14.12 26.23 1.98
N VAL A 138 14.33 26.75 0.77
CA VAL A 138 15.68 27.03 0.25
C VAL A 138 16.00 28.48 0.61
N PRO A 139 17.00 28.75 1.48
CA PRO A 139 17.32 30.11 1.89
C PRO A 139 17.70 30.98 0.68
N GLY A 140 17.12 32.18 0.60
CA GLY A 140 17.58 33.25 -0.30
C GLY A 140 17.03 33.27 -1.73
N THR A 141 16.23 32.29 -2.17
CA THR A 141 15.75 32.22 -3.58
C THR A 141 14.30 32.63 -3.79
N GLY A 142 13.49 32.74 -2.72
CA GLY A 142 12.03 32.97 -2.85
C GLY A 142 11.29 31.83 -3.57
N MET A 143 11.97 30.73 -3.89
CA MET A 143 11.39 29.55 -4.53
C MET A 143 10.70 28.67 -3.50
N GLN A 144 9.69 27.94 -3.96
CA GLN A 144 9.07 26.87 -3.19
C GLN A 144 10.15 25.83 -2.82
N GLY A 145 10.19 25.46 -1.55
CA GLY A 145 11.22 24.59 -0.98
C GLY A 145 11.37 23.23 -1.67
N VAL A 146 12.46 22.51 -1.36
CA VAL A 146 12.64 21.13 -1.82
C VAL A 146 11.55 20.27 -1.18
N LYS A 147 10.75 19.61 -2.01
CA LYS A 147 9.70 18.68 -1.58
C LYS A 147 10.31 17.31 -1.33
N PHE A 148 10.18 16.81 -0.12
CA PHE A 148 10.48 15.43 0.23
C PHE A 148 9.17 14.67 0.48
N THR A 149 9.04 13.46 -0.05
CA THR A 149 7.89 12.60 0.23
C THR A 149 8.41 11.18 0.47
N PRO A 150 8.36 10.68 1.71
CA PRO A 150 8.78 9.32 2.00
C PRO A 150 7.79 8.33 1.39
N ASP A 151 8.27 7.11 1.10
CA ASP A 151 7.42 6.06 0.54
C ASP A 151 6.29 5.67 1.49
N ALA A 152 6.61 5.59 2.78
CA ALA A 152 5.65 5.48 3.86
C ALA A 152 6.21 6.04 5.16
N VAL A 153 5.32 6.49 6.03
CA VAL A 153 5.60 6.83 7.43
C VAL A 153 4.79 5.88 8.30
N PHE A 154 5.36 5.44 9.42
CA PHE A 154 4.62 4.68 10.41
C PHE A 154 4.90 5.17 11.83
N GLY A 155 3.90 5.03 12.69
CA GLY A 155 4.00 5.30 14.11
C GLY A 155 3.60 4.06 14.90
N ILE A 156 4.29 3.83 16.02
CA ILE A 156 4.00 2.74 16.95
C ILE A 156 3.81 3.37 18.33
N SER A 157 2.71 3.06 19.00
CA SER A 157 2.42 3.53 20.37
C SER A 157 1.97 2.40 21.28
N ASP A 158 2.30 2.48 22.57
CA ASP A 158 1.73 1.60 23.60
C ASP A 158 0.46 2.25 24.15
N GLN A 159 -0.65 1.52 24.12
CA GLN A 159 -1.95 2.02 24.62
C GLN A 159 -1.95 2.37 26.11
N ARG A 160 -0.93 1.98 26.89
CA ARG A 160 -0.78 2.38 28.29
C ARG A 160 -0.17 3.78 28.46
N GLN A 161 0.54 4.29 27.47
CA GLN A 161 1.10 5.64 27.47
C GLN A 161 0.26 6.51 26.54
N LEU A 162 -0.69 7.22 27.14
CA LEU A 162 -1.41 8.31 26.51
C LEU A 162 -0.49 9.54 26.43
N GLU A 163 0.69 9.42 25.79
CA GLU A 163 1.62 10.54 25.63
C GLU A 163 2.31 10.52 24.25
N LEU A 164 1.84 11.47 23.43
CA LEU A 164 2.41 12.11 22.22
C LEU A 164 3.14 11.26 21.15
N PRO A 165 2.77 11.41 19.85
CA PRO A 165 3.51 10.76 18.76
C PRO A 165 4.94 11.29 18.68
N VAL A 166 5.91 10.39 18.85
CA VAL A 166 7.33 10.65 18.58
C VAL A 166 7.53 10.62 17.08
N LEU A 167 7.67 11.79 16.46
CA LEU A 167 8.20 11.93 15.11
C LEU A 167 9.70 11.62 15.16
N PHE A 168 10.12 10.54 14.52
CA PHE A 168 11.54 10.29 14.26
C PHE A 168 12.01 11.25 13.17
N GLU A 169 12.63 12.36 13.56
CA GLU A 169 13.49 13.15 12.67
C GLU A 169 14.90 12.56 12.70
N SER A 170 15.30 11.96 11.58
CA SER A 170 16.70 11.61 11.32
C SER A 170 17.48 12.91 11.10
N ARG A 171 18.35 13.28 12.05
CA ARG A 171 19.33 14.35 11.89
C ARG A 171 20.49 13.94 10.99
#